data_AF-A0A2V9LJS0-F1
#
_entry.id   AF-A0A2V9LJS0-F1
#
_cell.length_a   1.000
_cell.length_b   1.000
_cell.length_c   1.000
_cell.angle_alpha   90.00
_cell.angle_beta   90.00
_cell.angle_gamma   90.00
#
_symmetry.space_group_name_H-M   'P 1'
#
loop_
_entity.id
_entity.type
_entity.pdbx_description
1 polymer ?
#
loop_
_entity_poly.entity_id
_entity_poly.type
_entity_poly.pdbx_seq_one_letter_code
_entity_poly.pdbx_strand_id
1 'polypeptide(L)'
;MDCSFGSGRVSVWCTGGSDCRRSSGTIVAHKTGTTGTVQGFNGSTNDVGVITLPGNAGRLAIAVYIKGSSRSEAVREKVIAQIARAAFDAYALQ
;
A
#
# COMPACT_ATOMS: atom_id res chain seq x y z
N MET A 1 -11.42 -8.95 -17.31
CA MET A 1 -11.28 -9.15 -15.85
C MET A 1 -10.13 -10.11 -15.64
N ASP A 2 -8.96 -9.58 -15.32
CA ASP A 2 -7.80 -10.37 -14.87
C ASP A 2 -7.75 -10.21 -13.34
N CYS A 3 -8.01 -11.30 -12.63
CA CYS A 3 -7.83 -11.41 -11.19
C CYS A 3 -6.43 -11.97 -10.90
N SER A 4 -5.38 -11.21 -11.19
CA SER A 4 -4.02 -11.58 -10.80
C SER A 4 -3.87 -11.44 -9.29
N PHE A 5 -3.85 -12.58 -8.60
CA PHE A 5 -3.55 -12.74 -7.19
C PHE A 5 -2.03 -12.61 -6.99
N GLY A 6 -1.51 -11.39 -7.15
CA GLY A 6 -0.13 -11.09 -6.79
C GLY A 6 -0.04 -11.05 -5.28
N SER A 7 0.62 -12.03 -4.67
CA SER A 7 1.14 -11.93 -3.29
C SER A 7 2.25 -10.88 -3.24
N GLY A 8 1.87 -9.62 -3.49
CA GLY A 8 2.75 -8.48 -3.48
C GLY A 8 3.25 -8.29 -2.06
N ARG A 9 4.50 -8.74 -1.81
CA ARG A 9 5.29 -8.17 -0.72
C ARG A 9 5.21 -6.66 -0.90
N VAL A 10 4.61 -5.94 0.04
CA VAL A 10 4.83 -4.51 0.13
C VAL A 10 6.30 -4.35 0.47
N SER A 11 7.13 -4.19 -0.55
CA SER A 11 8.50 -3.68 -0.41
C SER A 11 8.35 -2.22 -0.02
N VAL A 12 8.12 -2.01 1.27
CA VAL A 12 8.04 -0.70 1.87
C VAL A 12 9.47 -0.12 1.83
N TRP A 13 9.68 0.76 0.85
CA TRP A 13 10.79 1.72 0.66
C TRP A 13 12.16 1.21 0.17
N CYS A 14 12.60 1.74 -0.98
CA CYS A 14 13.91 2.40 -1.17
C CYS A 14 13.92 3.21 -2.51
N THR A 15 13.84 4.54 -2.46
CA THR A 15 14.37 5.43 -3.53
C THR A 15 15.47 6.29 -2.89
N GLY A 16 16.72 5.88 -3.06
CA GLY A 16 17.90 6.56 -2.49
C GLY A 16 18.53 5.78 -1.34
N GLY A 17 19.75 5.29 -1.57
CA GLY A 17 20.45 4.36 -0.69
C GLY A 17 20.76 4.91 0.70
N SER A 18 20.31 4.17 1.72
CA SER A 18 20.88 3.98 3.08
C SER A 18 19.81 3.54 4.09
N ASP A 19 18.52 3.55 3.72
CA ASP A 19 17.40 3.22 4.63
C ASP A 19 16.63 1.93 4.24
N CYS A 20 17.32 0.87 3.82
CA CYS A 20 16.67 -0.42 3.53
C CYS A 20 16.73 -1.38 4.75
N ARG A 21 16.75 -0.86 6.00
CA ARG A 21 17.06 -1.66 7.21
C ARG A 21 15.86 -2.14 8.03
N ARG A 22 14.62 -2.10 7.55
CA ARG A 22 13.52 -2.71 8.31
C ARG A 22 12.41 -3.23 7.39
N SER A 23 12.20 -4.54 7.49
CA SER A 23 11.09 -5.35 6.96
C SER A 23 11.18 -5.89 5.53
N SER A 24 12.28 -6.57 5.20
CA SER A 24 12.25 -7.68 4.24
C SER A 24 11.58 -8.91 4.90
N GLY A 25 10.24 -8.94 5.00
CA GLY A 25 9.55 -10.09 5.61
C GLY A 25 8.09 -9.90 6.03
N THR A 26 7.53 -8.70 5.95
CA THR A 26 6.13 -8.44 6.33
C THR A 26 5.18 -9.08 5.32
N ILE A 27 4.33 -10.00 5.78
CA ILE A 27 3.29 -10.61 4.97
C ILE A 27 2.13 -9.63 4.85
N VAL A 28 1.74 -9.31 3.63
CA VAL A 28 0.60 -8.47 3.32
C VAL A 28 -0.33 -9.24 2.39
N ALA A 29 -1.57 -9.46 2.84
CA ALA A 29 -2.63 -9.99 2.00
C ALA A 29 -3.50 -8.81 1.57
N HIS A 30 -3.50 -8.45 0.29
CA HIS A 30 -4.18 -7.26 -0.19
C HIS A 30 -4.85 -7.44 -1.56
N LYS A 31 -5.78 -6.55 -1.87
CA LYS A 31 -6.46 -6.46 -3.16
C LYS A 31 -6.50 -5.01 -3.63
N THR A 32 -5.94 -4.80 -4.80
CA THR A 32 -5.96 -3.52 -5.50
C THR A 32 -7.24 -3.34 -6.33
N GLY A 33 -7.62 -2.09 -6.52
CA GLY A 33 -8.60 -1.66 -7.51
C GLY A 33 -8.15 -0.35 -8.14
N THR A 34 -8.16 -0.29 -9.47
CA THR A 34 -7.86 0.94 -10.20
C THR A 34 -8.88 1.06 -11.31
N THR A 35 -9.52 2.22 -11.42
CA THR A 35 -10.40 2.54 -12.55
C THR A 35 -9.69 3.45 -13.54
N GLY A 36 -10.24 3.58 -14.75
CA GLY A 36 -9.67 4.41 -15.79
C GLY A 36 -9.72 5.91 -15.47
N THR A 37 -9.00 6.68 -16.29
CA THR A 37 -9.02 8.14 -16.26
C THR A 37 -10.03 8.65 -17.28
N VAL A 38 -10.96 9.48 -16.84
CA VAL A 38 -11.98 10.12 -17.68
C VAL A 38 -11.90 11.63 -17.43
N GLN A 39 -11.80 12.42 -18.51
CA GLN A 39 -11.69 13.88 -18.45
C GLN A 39 -10.53 14.39 -17.56
N GLY A 40 -9.39 13.70 -17.56
CA GLY A 40 -8.21 14.07 -16.76
C GLY A 40 -8.30 13.71 -15.27
N PHE A 41 -9.38 13.05 -14.83
CA PHE A 41 -9.55 12.56 -13.48
C PHE A 41 -9.65 11.05 -13.46
N ASN A 42 -8.89 10.42 -12.55
CA ASN A 42 -9.02 9.02 -12.29
C ASN A 42 -10.21 8.76 -11.35
N GLY A 43 -11.06 7.78 -11.70
CA GLY A 43 -12.21 7.43 -10.89
C GLY A 43 -11.80 6.99 -9.47
N SER A 44 -10.85 6.07 -9.38
CA SER A 44 -10.37 5.47 -8.15
C SER A 44 -9.03 4.74 -8.31
N THR A 45 -8.18 4.88 -7.30
CA THR A 45 -7.03 3.99 -7.04
C THR A 45 -7.10 3.61 -5.57
N ASN A 46 -7.28 2.32 -5.30
CA ASN A 46 -7.54 1.81 -3.97
C ASN A 46 -6.76 0.53 -3.70
N ASP A 47 -6.41 0.35 -2.43
CA ASP A 47 -5.78 -0.86 -1.93
C ASP A 47 -6.34 -1.20 -0.55
N VAL A 48 -6.74 -2.46 -0.37
CA VAL A 48 -7.33 -2.96 0.86
C VAL A 48 -6.61 -4.24 1.23
N GLY A 49 -6.12 -4.34 2.45
CA GLY A 49 -5.39 -5.51 2.88
C GLY A 49 -5.23 -5.66 4.38
N VAL A 50 -4.58 -6.76 4.74
CA VAL A 50 -4.21 -7.10 6.11
C VAL A 50 -2.71 -7.31 6.17
N ILE A 51 -2.06 -6.56 7.04
CA ILE A 51 -0.61 -6.58 7.28
C ILE A 51 -0.36 -7.38 8.56
N THR A 52 0.51 -8.39 8.48
CA THR A 52 0.94 -9.15 9.67
C THR A 52 2.03 -8.37 10.40
N LEU A 53 1.79 -8.00 11.66
CA LEU A 53 2.76 -7.24 12.46
C LEU A 53 3.84 -8.17 13.06
N PRO A 54 5.09 -7.69 13.22
CA PRO A 54 6.16 -8.46 13.85
C PRO A 54 5.91 -8.63 15.36
N GLY A 55 6.66 -9.55 16.00
CA GLY A 55 6.64 -9.68 17.46
C GLY A 55 5.33 -10.24 18.04
N ASN A 56 4.53 -10.94 17.23
CA ASN A 56 3.22 -11.46 17.63
C ASN A 56 2.19 -10.38 18.02
N ALA A 57 2.40 -9.14 17.56
CA ALA A 57 1.52 -7.99 17.79
C ALA A 57 0.18 -8.05 17.04
N GLY A 58 -0.10 -9.16 16.35
CA GLY A 58 -1.36 -9.40 15.64
C GLY A 58 -1.34 -8.94 14.18
N ARG A 59 -2.51 -8.51 13.69
CA ARG A 59 -2.75 -8.17 12.28
C ARG A 59 -3.40 -6.80 12.18
N LEU A 60 -2.89 -5.98 11.28
CA LEU A 60 -3.41 -4.65 10.97
C LEU A 60 -4.24 -4.72 9.68
N ALA A 61 -5.55 -4.49 9.78
CA ALA A 61 -6.40 -4.31 8.61
C ALA A 61 -6.38 -2.84 8.16
N ILE A 62 -6.15 -2.59 6.88
CA ILE A 62 -6.09 -1.24 6.30
C ILE A 62 -6.82 -1.19 4.95
N ALA A 63 -7.56 -0.09 4.74
CA ALA A 63 -8.24 0.20 3.49
C ALA A 63 -7.99 1.65 3.09
N VAL A 64 -7.38 1.87 1.93
CA VAL A 64 -7.05 3.20 1.42
C VAL A 64 -7.74 3.41 0.07
N TYR A 65 -8.48 4.51 -0.04
CA TYR A 65 -9.19 4.88 -1.26
C TYR A 65 -8.79 6.29 -1.70
N ILE A 66 -8.22 6.40 -2.89
CA ILE A 66 -7.99 7.68 -3.56
C ILE A 66 -9.03 7.81 -4.67
N LYS A 67 -9.90 8.81 -4.56
CA LYS A 67 -11.00 9.07 -5.51
C LYS A 67 -10.77 10.39 -6.24
N GLY A 68 -11.06 10.44 -7.54
CA GLY A 68 -11.15 11.70 -8.30
C GLY A 68 -9.84 12.47 -8.40
N SER A 69 -8.70 11.77 -8.53
CA SER A 69 -7.38 12.41 -8.58
C SER A 69 -6.94 12.70 -10.01
N SER A 70 -6.44 13.92 -10.24
CA SER A 70 -5.76 14.31 -11.48
C SER A 70 -4.27 13.94 -11.50
N ARG A 71 -3.76 13.35 -10.41
CA ARG A 71 -2.36 12.92 -10.30
C ARG A 71 -2.14 11.60 -11.04
N SER A 72 -0.90 11.40 -11.48
CA SER A 72 -0.46 10.16 -12.11
C SER A 72 -0.60 8.97 -11.16
N GLU A 73 -0.73 7.77 -11.74
CA GLU A 73 -0.84 6.52 -11.00
C GLU A 73 0.29 6.33 -9.98
N ALA A 74 1.54 6.56 -10.39
CA ALA A 74 2.70 6.47 -9.51
C ALA A 74 2.61 7.38 -8.28
N VAL A 75 2.03 8.58 -8.40
CA VAL A 75 1.84 9.49 -7.25
C VAL A 75 0.73 8.95 -6.34
N ARG A 76 -0.35 8.41 -6.90
CA ARG A 76 -1.46 7.84 -6.12
C ARG A 76 -1.01 6.59 -5.36
N GLU A 77 -0.30 5.69 -6.01
CA GLU A 77 0.26 4.49 -5.37
C GLU A 77 1.29 4.86 -4.29
N LYS A 78 2.11 5.89 -4.53
CA LYS A 78 3.06 6.39 -3.51
C LYS A 78 2.34 6.88 -2.25
N VAL A 79 1.22 7.58 -2.40
CA VAL A 79 0.40 8.04 -1.26
C VAL A 79 -0.16 6.84 -0.49
N ILE A 80 -0.67 5.81 -1.18
CA ILE A 80 -1.16 4.58 -0.55
C ILE A 80 -0.03 3.91 0.25
N ALA A 81 1.17 3.78 -0.34
CA ALA A 81 2.33 3.20 0.33
C ALA A 81 2.79 4.02 1.56
N GLN A 82 2.72 5.36 1.49
CA GLN A 82 3.04 6.25 2.60
C GLN A 82 2.06 6.08 3.77
N ILE A 83 0.76 6.02 3.48
CA ILE A 83 -0.28 5.81 4.49
C ILE A 83 -0.11 4.42 5.14
N ALA A 84 0.10 3.38 4.33
CA ALA A 84 0.32 2.03 4.84
C ALA A 84 1.58 1.95 5.73
N ARG A 85 2.65 2.66 5.36
CA ARG A 85 3.88 2.73 6.17
C ARG A 85 3.63 3.43 7.50
N ALA A 86 2.98 4.59 7.49
CA ALA A 86 2.69 5.35 8.69
C ALA A 86 1.81 4.55 9.67
N ALA A 87 0.80 3.84 9.15
CA ALA A 87 -0.02 2.94 9.95
C ALA A 87 0.82 1.78 10.52
N PHE A 88 1.63 1.11 9.70
CA PHE A 88 2.49 0.03 10.17
C PHE A 88 3.43 0.50 11.29
N ASP A 89 4.12 1.63 11.11
CA ASP A 89 5.06 2.15 12.10
C ASP A 89 4.36 2.50 13.43
N ALA A 90 3.12 3.01 13.38
CA ALA A 90 2.33 3.34 14.56
C ALA A 90 1.89 2.12 15.40
N TYR A 91 1.71 0.96 14.74
CA TYR A 91 1.24 -0.27 15.41
C TYR A 91 2.34 -1.33 15.59
N ALA A 92 3.47 -1.24 14.88
CA ALA A 92 4.58 -2.19 14.97
C ALA A 92 5.65 -1.82 16.01
N LEU A 93 5.63 -0.59 16.54
CA LEU A 93 6.58 -0.09 17.55
C LEU A 93 5.97 0.01 18.97
N GLN A 94 4.87 -0.70 19.22
CA GLN A 94 4.24 -0.76 20.55
C GLN A 94 4.95 -1.73 21.49
#